data_AF-A0A7K2FSI4-F1
#
_entry.id   AF-A0A7K2FSI4-F1
#
_cell.length_a   1.000
_cell.length_b   1.000
_cell.length_c   1.000
_cell.angle_alpha   90.00
_cell.angle_beta   90.00
_cell.angle_gamma   90.00
#
_symmetry.space_group_name_H-M   'P 1'
#
loop_
_entity.id
_entity.type
_entity.pdbx_description
1 polymer ?
#
loop_
_entity_poly.entity_id
_entity_poly.type
_entity_poly.pdbx_seq_one_letter_code
_entity_poly.pdbx_strand_id
1 'polypeptide(L)'
;MPTEQALVSRLADRFGERRDGVVADLVRMTLVQIDDLDHDAATRSLLEASITENVVAALNFVGRDFDADLLEAPSAALAYARILAQRDVSLSALVRAYRIGHSRVLDDCFTLAEELPPDDRVAVVLALVRRSALYIDQICEQVGRAYERERERWVASQDGERRRWVGELLGGGPVDRAAAERALRYPLDAVHVACTLWPTGRMTSFDLLTAVDEVRAHATAALRAR
;
A
#
# COMPACT_ATOMS: atom_id res chain seq x y z
N MET A 1 11.77 -26.00 -34.41
CA MET A 1 10.78 -25.21 -33.64
C MET A 1 11.51 -24.51 -32.51
N PRO A 2 11.32 -23.20 -32.29
CA PRO A 2 11.83 -22.53 -31.12
C PRO A 2 11.21 -23.12 -29.84
N THR A 3 11.95 -23.14 -28.74
CA THR A 3 11.44 -23.61 -27.45
C THR A 3 10.41 -22.62 -26.87
N GLU A 4 9.51 -23.07 -26.00
CA GLU A 4 8.57 -22.22 -25.25
C GLU A 4 9.31 -21.03 -24.60
N GLN A 5 10.45 -21.30 -23.93
CA GLN A 5 11.28 -20.26 -23.32
C GLN A 5 11.78 -19.22 -24.32
N ALA A 6 12.24 -19.64 -25.50
CA ALA A 6 12.75 -18.72 -26.52
C ALA A 6 11.63 -17.86 -27.14
N LEU A 7 10.39 -18.34 -27.14
CA LEU A 7 9.23 -17.56 -27.56
C LEU A 7 8.81 -16.55 -26.48
N VAL A 8 8.74 -16.98 -25.22
CA VAL A 8 8.40 -16.11 -24.08
C VAL A 8 9.44 -15.01 -23.91
N SER A 9 10.74 -15.32 -24.02
CA SER A 9 11.81 -14.31 -23.97
C SER A 9 11.66 -13.27 -25.07
N ARG A 10 11.41 -13.70 -26.33
CA ARG A 10 11.19 -12.77 -27.44
C ARG A 10 9.97 -11.87 -27.23
N LEU A 11 8.90 -12.40 -26.63
CA LEU A 11 7.72 -11.61 -26.30
C LEU A 11 8.04 -10.58 -25.21
N ALA A 12 8.78 -10.96 -24.18
CA ALA A 12 9.24 -10.05 -23.13
C ALA A 12 10.14 -8.93 -23.68
N ASP A 13 11.04 -9.25 -24.61
CA ASP A 13 11.89 -8.26 -25.28
C ASP A 13 11.05 -7.25 -26.09
N ARG A 14 10.09 -7.75 -26.88
CA ARG A 14 9.16 -6.91 -27.66
C ARG A 14 8.25 -6.06 -26.78
N PHE A 15 7.85 -6.56 -25.62
CA PHE A 15 7.12 -5.76 -24.63
C PHE A 15 8.04 -4.66 -24.08
N GLY A 16 9.30 -4.99 -23.80
CA GLY A 16 10.33 -4.06 -23.33
C GLY A 16 10.49 -2.83 -24.23
N GLU A 17 10.36 -3.00 -25.56
CA GLU A 17 10.40 -1.90 -26.54
C GLU A 17 9.28 -0.87 -26.36
N ARG A 18 8.15 -1.25 -25.73
CA ARG A 18 6.97 -0.40 -25.51
C ARG A 18 6.79 0.00 -24.03
N ARG A 19 7.73 -0.40 -23.17
CA ARG A 19 7.62 -0.31 -21.71
C ARG A 19 7.22 1.08 -21.23
N ASP A 20 7.86 2.13 -21.76
CA ASP A 20 7.65 3.49 -21.24
C ASP A 20 6.21 3.97 -21.49
N GLY A 21 5.62 3.62 -22.64
CA GLY A 21 4.21 3.88 -22.92
C GLY A 21 3.27 3.10 -22.01
N VAL A 22 3.58 1.81 -21.77
CA VAL A 22 2.81 0.97 -20.85
C VAL A 22 2.86 1.53 -19.42
N VAL A 23 4.04 1.92 -18.94
CA VAL A 23 4.22 2.51 -17.60
C VAL A 23 3.38 3.79 -17.46
N ALA A 24 3.46 4.70 -18.44
CA ALA A 24 2.68 5.93 -18.42
C ALA A 24 1.17 5.64 -18.38
N ASP A 25 0.70 4.66 -19.14
CA ASP A 25 -0.69 4.21 -19.14
C ASP A 25 -1.11 3.59 -17.81
N LEU A 26 -0.26 2.76 -17.21
CA LEU A 26 -0.50 2.15 -15.90
C LEU A 26 -0.59 3.20 -14.79
N VAL A 27 0.30 4.20 -14.78
CA VAL A 27 0.27 5.32 -13.83
C VAL A 27 -1.05 6.08 -13.96
N ARG A 28 -1.38 6.51 -15.19
CA ARG A 28 -2.62 7.24 -15.47
C ARG A 28 -3.85 6.44 -15.05
N MET A 29 -3.92 5.17 -15.43
CA MET A 29 -5.03 4.28 -15.10
C MET A 29 -5.18 4.09 -13.59
N THR A 30 -4.07 3.91 -12.87
CA THR A 30 -4.07 3.74 -11.41
C THR A 30 -4.64 4.97 -10.72
N LEU A 31 -4.16 6.17 -11.09
CA LEU A 31 -4.62 7.43 -10.52
C LEU A 31 -6.09 7.74 -10.84
N VAL A 32 -6.58 7.36 -12.03
CA VAL A 32 -7.97 7.57 -12.44
C VAL A 32 -8.93 6.58 -11.79
N GLN A 33 -8.49 5.35 -11.52
CA GLN A 33 -9.39 4.30 -11.00
C GLN A 33 -9.34 4.15 -9.48
N ILE A 34 -8.29 4.66 -8.83
CA ILE A 34 -8.04 4.50 -7.40
C ILE A 34 -7.71 5.87 -6.79
N ASP A 35 -8.75 6.65 -6.50
CA ASP A 35 -8.64 7.99 -5.93
C ASP A 35 -7.78 8.03 -4.65
N ASP A 36 -7.82 6.96 -3.84
CA ASP A 36 -7.01 6.79 -2.63
C ASP A 36 -5.48 6.85 -2.88
N LEU A 37 -5.02 6.62 -4.12
CA LEU A 37 -3.60 6.68 -4.49
C LEU A 37 -3.21 8.03 -5.08
N ASP A 38 -4.18 8.90 -5.31
CA ASP A 38 -3.94 10.23 -5.82
C ASP A 38 -3.60 11.22 -4.70
N HIS A 39 -2.29 11.44 -4.52
CA HIS A 39 -1.72 12.30 -3.49
C HIS A 39 -0.80 13.38 -4.09
N ASP A 40 0.09 13.91 -3.25
CA ASP A 40 1.09 14.89 -3.63
C ASP A 40 2.05 14.39 -4.74
N ALA A 41 2.73 15.34 -5.37
CA ALA A 41 3.64 15.08 -6.49
C ALA A 41 4.78 14.11 -6.14
N ALA A 42 5.27 14.11 -4.90
CA ALA A 42 6.33 13.20 -4.48
C ALA A 42 5.80 11.75 -4.39
N THR A 43 4.59 11.57 -3.88
CA THR A 43 3.92 10.25 -3.83
C THR A 43 3.60 9.73 -5.23
N ARG A 44 3.15 10.61 -6.14
CA ARG A 44 2.93 10.26 -7.56
C ARG A 44 4.23 9.85 -8.26
N SER A 45 5.34 10.56 -8.02
CA SER A 45 6.65 10.18 -8.57
C SER A 45 7.11 8.82 -8.04
N LEU A 46 6.84 8.52 -6.77
CA LEU A 46 7.16 7.21 -6.19
C LEU A 46 6.26 6.09 -6.74
N LEU A 47 4.99 6.38 -7.03
CA LEU A 47 4.09 5.46 -7.74
C LEU A 47 4.65 5.12 -9.12
N GLU A 48 5.10 6.11 -9.88
CA GLU A 48 5.71 5.91 -11.20
C GLU A 48 6.98 5.05 -11.12
N ALA A 49 7.87 5.32 -10.15
CA ALA A 49 9.05 4.49 -9.91
C ALA A 49 8.67 3.05 -9.54
N SER A 50 7.69 2.87 -8.67
CA SER A 50 7.15 1.56 -8.27
C SER A 50 6.61 0.78 -9.48
N ILE A 51 5.78 1.40 -10.32
CA ILE A 51 5.23 0.77 -11.52
C ILE A 51 6.36 0.41 -12.49
N THR A 52 7.31 1.34 -12.72
CA THR A 52 8.43 1.12 -13.63
C THR A 52 9.27 -0.08 -13.20
N GLU A 53 9.69 -0.12 -11.94
CA GLU A 53 10.52 -1.22 -11.42
C GLU A 53 9.76 -2.55 -11.42
N ASN A 54 8.48 -2.57 -11.08
CA ASN A 54 7.65 -3.77 -11.15
C ASN A 54 7.52 -4.29 -12.60
N VAL A 55 7.27 -3.43 -13.58
CA VAL A 55 7.19 -3.85 -14.99
C VAL A 55 8.53 -4.44 -15.46
N VAL A 56 9.65 -3.81 -15.12
CA VAL A 56 10.98 -4.32 -15.47
C VAL A 56 11.25 -5.68 -14.79
N ALA A 57 10.94 -5.80 -13.50
CA ALA A 57 11.12 -7.05 -12.77
C ALA A 57 10.22 -8.17 -13.32
N ALA A 58 8.96 -7.88 -13.64
CA ALA A 58 8.03 -8.82 -14.24
C ALA A 58 8.52 -9.35 -15.59
N LEU A 59 9.00 -8.48 -16.48
CA LEU A 59 9.51 -8.87 -17.79
C LEU A 59 10.77 -9.74 -17.66
N ASN A 60 11.67 -9.40 -16.74
CA ASN A 60 12.85 -10.21 -16.46
C ASN A 60 12.47 -11.59 -15.90
N PHE A 61 11.52 -11.65 -14.97
CA PHE A 61 11.05 -12.91 -14.39
C PHE A 61 10.35 -13.80 -15.42
N VAL A 62 9.49 -13.22 -16.26
CA VAL A 62 8.76 -13.97 -17.29
C VAL A 62 9.70 -14.43 -18.41
N GLY A 63 10.61 -13.56 -18.86
CA GLY A 63 11.51 -13.81 -19.99
C GLY A 63 12.67 -14.75 -19.67
N ARG A 64 12.96 -15.00 -18.39
CA ARG A 64 14.04 -15.87 -17.92
C ARG A 64 13.47 -17.08 -17.19
N ASP A 65 14.25 -18.15 -17.11
CA ASP A 65 13.94 -19.25 -16.19
C ASP A 65 14.50 -18.83 -14.84
N PHE A 66 13.64 -18.38 -13.93
CA PHE A 66 14.02 -17.80 -12.65
C PHE A 66 13.35 -18.55 -11.50
N ASP A 67 14.12 -18.81 -10.45
CA ASP A 67 13.61 -19.45 -9.24
C ASP A 67 12.71 -18.46 -8.48
N ALA A 68 11.42 -18.80 -8.36
CA ALA A 68 10.43 -17.96 -7.69
C ALA A 68 10.78 -17.68 -6.22
N ASP A 69 11.52 -18.59 -5.56
CA ASP A 69 11.90 -18.44 -4.16
C ASP A 69 12.95 -17.33 -3.94
N LEU A 70 13.65 -16.93 -5.00
CA LEU A 70 14.65 -15.85 -4.98
C LEU A 70 14.09 -14.50 -5.46
N LEU A 71 12.79 -14.44 -5.79
CA LEU A 71 12.17 -13.22 -6.29
C LEU A 71 11.94 -12.24 -5.14
N GLU A 72 12.64 -11.10 -5.18
CA GLU A 72 12.44 -9.99 -4.25
C GLU A 72 11.63 -8.86 -4.89
N ALA A 73 10.75 -8.24 -4.08
CA ALA A 73 10.00 -7.08 -4.51
C ALA A 73 10.92 -5.88 -4.76
N PRO A 74 10.68 -5.10 -5.84
CA PRO A 74 11.53 -3.96 -6.15
C PRO A 74 11.57 -2.90 -5.03
N SER A 75 12.68 -2.18 -4.96
CA SER A 75 12.93 -1.22 -3.90
C SER A 75 11.92 -0.07 -3.87
N ALA A 76 11.53 0.44 -5.05
CA ALA A 76 10.53 1.49 -5.17
C ALA A 76 9.13 0.99 -4.78
N ALA A 77 8.81 -0.28 -5.08
CA ALA A 77 7.54 -0.90 -4.67
C ALA A 77 7.43 -1.00 -3.15
N LEU A 78 8.50 -1.44 -2.48
CA LEU A 78 8.58 -1.51 -1.02
C LEU A 78 8.53 -0.11 -0.38
N ALA A 79 9.23 0.87 -0.97
CA ALA A 79 9.19 2.26 -0.51
C ALA A 79 7.79 2.87 -0.63
N TYR A 80 7.11 2.63 -1.76
CA TYR A 80 5.74 3.09 -1.98
C TYR A 80 4.77 2.49 -0.96
N ALA A 81 4.86 1.19 -0.70
CA ALA A 81 4.05 0.50 0.31
C ALA A 81 4.17 1.14 1.70
N ARG A 82 5.39 1.49 2.12
CA ARG A 82 5.65 2.16 3.40
C ARG A 82 5.03 3.56 3.44
N ILE A 83 5.18 4.31 2.36
CA ILE A 83 4.60 5.65 2.22
C ILE A 83 3.08 5.63 2.31
N LEU A 84 2.42 4.64 1.70
CA LEU A 84 0.97 4.45 1.81
C LEU A 84 0.55 4.10 3.24
N ALA A 85 1.30 3.23 3.92
CA ALA A 85 1.03 2.84 5.31
C ALA A 85 1.09 4.04 6.27
N GLN A 86 2.07 4.93 6.09
CA GLN A 86 2.21 6.16 6.89
C GLN A 86 1.08 7.17 6.63
N ARG A 87 0.49 7.16 5.43
CA ARG A 87 -0.60 8.05 5.00
C ARG A 87 -2.00 7.48 5.27
N ASP A 88 -2.11 6.33 5.92
CA ASP A 88 -3.39 5.66 6.21
C ASP A 88 -4.20 5.26 4.97
N VAL A 89 -3.52 5.03 3.84
CA VAL A 89 -4.14 4.49 2.62
C VAL A 89 -4.39 3.01 2.80
N SER A 90 -5.59 2.53 2.46
CA SER A 90 -5.94 1.13 2.67
C SER A 90 -5.02 0.15 1.92
N LEU A 91 -4.62 -0.96 2.58
CA LEU A 91 -3.90 -2.04 1.91
C LEU A 91 -4.69 -2.60 0.72
N SER A 92 -6.02 -2.62 0.82
CA SER A 92 -6.90 -3.01 -0.28
C SER A 92 -6.76 -2.14 -1.53
N ALA A 93 -6.52 -0.84 -1.39
CA ALA A 93 -6.28 0.05 -2.53
C ALA A 93 -4.95 -0.29 -3.21
N LEU A 94 -3.89 -0.57 -2.43
CA LEU A 94 -2.60 -1.01 -2.94
C LEU A 94 -2.71 -2.36 -3.68
N VAL A 95 -3.38 -3.36 -3.09
CA VAL A 95 -3.60 -4.66 -3.73
C VAL A 95 -4.45 -4.52 -4.99
N ARG A 96 -5.46 -3.64 -5.00
CA ARG A 96 -6.27 -3.34 -6.18
C ARG A 96 -5.43 -2.77 -7.32
N ALA A 97 -4.46 -1.90 -7.02
CA ALA A 97 -3.54 -1.36 -8.04
C ALA A 97 -2.74 -2.47 -8.73
N TYR A 98 -2.20 -3.41 -7.96
CA TYR A 98 -1.49 -4.57 -8.52
C TYR A 98 -2.38 -5.45 -9.39
N ARG A 99 -3.63 -5.70 -8.98
CA ARG A 99 -4.58 -6.50 -9.78
C ARG A 99 -4.90 -5.83 -11.11
N ILE A 100 -5.20 -4.53 -11.10
CA ILE A 100 -5.51 -3.77 -12.32
C ILE A 100 -4.27 -3.72 -13.24
N GLY A 101 -3.09 -3.42 -12.67
CA GLY A 101 -1.84 -3.39 -13.42
C GLY A 101 -1.48 -4.75 -14.03
N HIS A 102 -1.65 -5.84 -13.28
CA HIS A 102 -1.41 -7.19 -13.76
C HIS A 102 -2.33 -7.57 -14.92
N SER A 103 -3.63 -7.30 -14.81
CA SER A 103 -4.57 -7.56 -15.92
C SER A 103 -4.20 -6.76 -17.17
N ARG A 104 -3.87 -5.47 -17.03
CA ARG A 104 -3.49 -4.63 -18.17
C ARG A 104 -2.21 -5.12 -18.87
N VAL A 105 -1.17 -5.48 -18.09
CA VAL A 105 0.08 -6.01 -18.62
C VAL A 105 -0.13 -7.37 -19.31
N LEU A 106 -1.02 -8.22 -18.77
CA LEU A 106 -1.37 -9.48 -19.41
C LEU A 106 -2.10 -9.28 -20.74
N ASP A 107 -3.05 -8.34 -20.82
CA ASP A 107 -3.76 -8.03 -22.06
C ASP A 107 -2.79 -7.54 -23.15
N ASP A 108 -1.83 -6.69 -22.78
CA ASP A 108 -0.78 -6.24 -23.71
C ASP A 108 0.12 -7.40 -24.15
N CYS A 109 0.48 -8.32 -23.24
CA CYS A 109 1.21 -9.53 -23.60
C CYS A 109 0.41 -10.45 -24.54
N PHE A 110 -0.90 -10.61 -24.33
CA PHE A 110 -1.74 -11.42 -25.20
C PHE A 110 -1.87 -10.83 -26.60
N THR A 111 -1.99 -9.51 -26.70
CA THR A 111 -1.99 -8.79 -27.97
C THR A 111 -0.68 -9.04 -28.74
N LEU A 112 0.47 -9.07 -28.05
CA LEU A 112 1.75 -9.44 -28.67
C LEU A 112 1.79 -10.91 -29.14
N ALA A 113 1.18 -11.81 -28.35
CA ALA A 113 1.15 -13.23 -28.66
C ALA A 113 0.28 -13.55 -29.89
N GLU A 114 -0.65 -12.67 -30.29
CA GLU A 114 -1.43 -12.84 -31.52
C GLU A 114 -0.57 -12.83 -32.78
N GLU A 115 0.60 -12.20 -32.74
CA GLU A 115 1.54 -12.16 -33.86
C GLU A 115 2.38 -13.44 -34.00
N LEU A 116 2.26 -14.38 -33.04
CA LEU A 116 2.94 -15.67 -33.11
C LEU A 116 2.21 -16.65 -34.03
N PRO A 117 2.94 -17.63 -34.61
CA PRO A 117 2.33 -18.74 -35.31
C PRO A 117 1.26 -19.45 -34.45
N PRO A 118 0.15 -19.93 -35.02
CA PRO A 118 -0.92 -20.58 -34.25
C PRO A 118 -0.45 -21.74 -33.36
N ASP A 119 0.50 -22.53 -33.84
CA ASP A 119 1.05 -23.70 -33.13
C ASP A 119 1.85 -23.30 -31.87
N ASP A 120 2.44 -22.10 -31.86
CA ASP A 120 3.26 -21.59 -30.76
C ASP A 120 2.43 -20.82 -29.72
N ARG A 121 1.28 -20.25 -30.15
CA ARG A 121 0.49 -19.30 -29.35
C ARG A 121 -0.03 -19.89 -28.04
N VAL A 122 -0.58 -21.10 -28.07
CA VAL A 122 -1.19 -21.73 -26.88
C VAL A 122 -0.13 -21.97 -25.79
N ALA A 123 1.03 -22.50 -26.17
CA ALA A 123 2.12 -22.75 -25.23
C ALA A 123 2.61 -21.45 -24.58
N VAL A 124 2.80 -20.39 -25.37
CA VAL A 124 3.23 -19.08 -24.87
C VAL A 124 2.20 -18.46 -23.93
N VAL A 125 0.91 -18.49 -24.27
CA VAL A 125 -0.15 -17.96 -23.40
C VAL A 125 -0.19 -18.71 -22.07
N LEU A 126 -0.12 -20.05 -22.10
CA LEU A 126 -0.08 -20.86 -20.87
C LEU A 126 1.16 -20.57 -20.02
N ALA A 127 2.32 -20.31 -20.63
CA ALA A 127 3.52 -19.91 -19.93
C ALA A 127 3.38 -18.51 -19.29
N LEU A 128 2.84 -17.54 -20.03
CA LEU A 128 2.59 -16.18 -19.53
C LEU A 128 1.64 -16.16 -18.34
N VAL A 129 0.52 -16.89 -18.43
CA VAL A 129 -0.45 -16.98 -17.33
C VAL A 129 0.20 -17.58 -16.08
N ARG A 130 0.89 -18.72 -16.22
CA ARG A 130 1.54 -19.39 -15.08
C ARG A 130 2.62 -18.51 -14.44
N ARG A 131 3.53 -17.94 -15.23
CA ARG A 131 4.64 -17.13 -14.72
C ARG A 131 4.19 -15.80 -14.14
N SER A 132 3.25 -15.11 -14.80
CA SER A 132 2.74 -13.84 -14.26
C SER A 132 1.94 -14.03 -12.97
N ALA A 133 1.22 -15.15 -12.82
CA ALA A 133 0.52 -15.49 -11.58
C ALA A 133 1.50 -15.71 -10.41
N LEU A 134 2.59 -16.45 -10.65
CA LEU A 134 3.66 -16.64 -9.65
C LEU A 134 4.31 -15.31 -9.26
N TYR A 135 4.63 -14.48 -10.26
CA TYR A 135 5.22 -13.16 -10.03
C TYR A 135 4.30 -12.28 -9.18
N ILE A 136 3.04 -12.12 -9.58
CA ILE A 136 2.13 -11.18 -8.91
C ILE A 136 1.82 -11.61 -7.47
N ASP A 137 1.68 -12.92 -7.23
CA ASP A 137 1.44 -13.47 -5.89
C ASP A 137 2.59 -13.14 -4.95
N GLN A 138 3.81 -13.49 -5.37
CA GLN A 138 5.03 -13.28 -4.59
C GLN A 138 5.32 -11.80 -4.30
N ILE A 139 5.10 -10.92 -5.29
CA ILE A 139 5.32 -9.48 -5.13
C ILE A 139 4.26 -8.86 -4.24
N CYS A 140 2.98 -9.23 -4.41
CA CYS A 140 1.90 -8.74 -3.56
C CYS A 140 2.10 -9.16 -2.10
N GLU A 141 2.55 -10.39 -1.84
CA GLU A 141 2.85 -10.86 -0.49
C GLU A 141 3.93 -10.00 0.18
N GLN A 142 5.05 -9.77 -0.50
CA GLN A 142 6.18 -9.00 0.04
C GLN A 142 5.81 -7.53 0.28
N VAL A 143 5.09 -6.92 -0.66
CA VAL A 143 4.62 -5.54 -0.58
C VAL A 143 3.58 -5.40 0.55
N GLY A 144 2.66 -6.36 0.69
CA GLY A 144 1.71 -6.41 1.80
C GLY A 144 2.40 -6.48 3.16
N ARG A 145 3.36 -7.40 3.32
CA ARG A 145 4.18 -7.51 4.55
C ARG A 145 4.97 -6.23 4.84
N ALA A 146 5.44 -5.51 3.82
CA ALA A 146 6.14 -4.26 4.00
C ALA A 146 5.20 -3.13 4.46
N TYR A 147 4.01 -3.06 3.88
CA TYR A 147 2.94 -2.16 4.30
C TYR A 147 2.53 -2.41 5.75
N GLU A 148 2.23 -3.66 6.11
CA GLU A 148 1.75 -4.02 7.46
C GLU A 148 2.78 -3.71 8.54
N ARG A 149 4.04 -4.12 8.32
CA ARG A 149 5.13 -3.80 9.26
C ARG A 149 5.33 -2.30 9.42
N GLU A 150 5.18 -1.53 8.35
CA GLU A 150 5.28 -0.08 8.44
C GLU A 150 4.08 0.51 9.18
N ARG A 151 2.88 0.00 8.93
CA ARG A 151 1.67 0.43 9.62
C ARG A 151 1.76 0.18 11.13
N GLU A 152 2.22 -0.99 11.53
CA GLU A 152 2.46 -1.34 12.94
C GLU A 152 3.50 -0.41 13.57
N ARG A 153 4.64 -0.18 12.90
CA ARG A 153 5.67 0.77 13.37
C ARG A 153 5.11 2.18 13.51
N TRP A 154 4.35 2.64 12.53
CA TRP A 154 3.76 3.98 12.52
C TRP A 154 2.77 4.18 13.66
N VAL A 155 1.86 3.23 13.86
CA VAL A 155 0.90 3.25 14.98
C VAL A 155 1.62 3.21 16.33
N ALA A 156 2.61 2.32 16.49
CA ALA A 156 3.40 2.25 17.72
C ALA A 156 4.16 3.56 18.00
N SER A 157 4.67 4.22 16.97
CA SER A 157 5.37 5.51 17.10
C SER A 157 4.43 6.64 17.50
N GLN A 158 3.22 6.70 16.93
CA GLN A 158 2.21 7.68 17.33
C GLN A 158 1.75 7.45 18.77
N ASP A 159 1.53 6.20 19.16
CA ASP A 159 1.11 5.88 20.52
C ASP A 159 2.20 6.19 21.55
N GLY A 160 3.47 5.98 21.21
CA GLY A 160 4.61 6.33 22.04
C GLY A 160 4.78 7.85 22.19
N GLU A 161 4.71 8.57 21.08
CA GLU A 161 4.79 10.03 21.07
C GLU A 161 3.61 10.66 21.82
N ARG A 162 2.39 10.16 21.60
CA ARG A 162 1.20 10.59 22.34
C ARG A 162 1.34 10.34 23.84
N ARG A 163 1.77 9.14 24.25
CA ARG A 163 1.99 8.82 25.68
C ARG A 163 3.04 9.72 26.31
N ARG A 164 4.15 10.01 25.61
CA ARG A 164 5.18 10.93 26.09
C ARG A 164 4.60 12.32 26.33
N TRP A 165 3.94 12.90 25.33
CA TRP A 165 3.38 14.25 25.45
C TRP A 165 2.28 14.35 26.50
N VAL A 166 1.38 13.36 26.59
CA VAL A 166 0.36 13.33 27.64
C VAL A 166 0.99 13.23 29.03
N GLY A 167 2.03 12.41 29.20
CA GLY A 167 2.76 12.30 30.46
C GLY A 167 3.45 13.61 30.87
N GLU A 168 4.10 14.29 29.92
CA GLU A 168 4.73 15.60 30.15
C GLU A 168 3.69 16.66 30.55
N LEU A 169 2.55 16.72 29.84
CA LEU A 169 1.47 17.67 30.13
C LEU A 169 0.83 17.43 31.51
N LEU A 170 0.61 16.17 31.88
CA LEU A 170 0.02 15.81 33.18
C LEU A 170 1.04 15.87 34.34
N GLY A 171 2.33 15.84 34.03
CA GLY A 171 3.43 15.85 35.01
C GLY A 171 3.66 17.21 35.69
N GLY A 172 3.02 18.29 35.23
CA GLY A 172 3.07 19.61 35.86
C GLY A 172 4.39 20.39 35.69
N GLY A 173 5.34 19.85 34.91
CA GLY A 173 6.59 20.53 34.54
C GLY A 173 6.41 21.53 33.40
N PRO A 174 7.46 22.31 33.06
CA PRO A 174 7.45 23.13 31.86
C PRO A 174 7.37 22.25 30.60
N VAL A 175 6.40 22.52 29.73
CA VAL A 175 6.19 21.80 28.46
C VAL A 175 6.14 22.81 27.31
N ASP A 176 6.79 22.48 26.20
CA ASP A 176 6.57 23.22 24.94
C ASP A 176 5.18 22.87 24.40
N ARG A 177 4.22 23.73 24.74
CA ARG A 177 2.83 23.57 24.38
C ARG A 177 2.60 23.54 22.86
N ALA A 178 3.33 24.34 22.08
CA ALA A 178 3.16 24.38 20.63
C ALA A 178 3.68 23.10 19.98
N ALA A 179 4.72 22.46 20.55
CA ALA A 179 5.15 21.14 20.14
C ALA A 179 4.14 20.05 20.54
N ALA A 180 3.60 20.10 21.75
CA ALA A 180 2.59 19.15 22.24
C ALA A 180 1.28 19.21 21.42
N GLU A 181 0.75 20.40 21.14
CA GLU A 181 -0.46 20.58 20.32
C GLU A 181 -0.29 20.00 18.91
N ARG A 182 0.88 20.23 18.29
CA ARG A 182 1.19 19.67 16.96
C ARG A 182 1.26 18.15 16.96
N ALA A 183 1.96 17.56 17.94
CA ALA A 183 2.13 16.12 18.03
C ALA A 183 0.83 15.39 18.39
N LEU A 184 0.03 15.96 19.30
CA LEU A 184 -1.25 15.39 19.72
C LEU A 184 -2.40 15.69 18.74
N ARG A 185 -2.20 16.63 17.81
CA ARG A 185 -3.24 17.19 16.93
C ARG A 185 -4.47 17.63 17.72
N TYR A 186 -4.24 18.21 18.89
CA TYR A 186 -5.26 18.56 19.87
C TYR A 186 -4.95 19.95 20.44
N PRO A 187 -5.86 20.94 20.29
CA PRO A 187 -5.64 22.28 20.83
C PRO A 187 -5.62 22.22 22.36
N LEU A 188 -4.68 22.91 23.02
CA LEU A 188 -4.54 22.95 24.48
C LEU A 188 -4.97 24.31 25.07
N ASP A 189 -5.58 25.19 24.26
CA ASP A 189 -6.10 26.51 24.63
C ASP A 189 -7.56 26.53 25.05
N ALA A 190 -8.19 25.37 25.08
CA ALA A 190 -9.57 25.21 25.48
C ALA A 190 -9.70 24.81 26.96
N VAL A 191 -10.94 24.79 27.45
CA VAL A 191 -11.25 24.12 28.71
C VAL A 191 -11.25 22.62 28.46
N HIS A 192 -10.34 21.91 29.13
CA HIS A 192 -10.22 20.46 29.05
C HIS A 192 -10.96 19.80 30.20
N VAL A 193 -11.74 18.76 29.88
CA VAL A 193 -12.42 17.92 30.87
C VAL A 193 -11.79 16.54 30.84
N ALA A 194 -11.25 16.13 31.99
CA ALA A 194 -10.76 14.78 32.21
C ALA A 194 -11.82 13.97 32.96
N CYS A 195 -12.13 12.78 32.45
CA CYS A 195 -13.02 11.82 33.09
C CYS A 195 -12.25 10.53 33.33
N THR A 196 -12.35 9.97 34.54
CA THR A 196 -11.88 8.62 34.83
C THR A 196 -13.09 7.70 34.89
N LEU A 197 -13.10 6.67 34.05
CA LEU A 197 -14.23 5.75 33.92
C LEU A 197 -13.83 4.39 34.47
N TRP A 198 -14.72 3.79 35.26
CA TRP A 198 -14.53 2.45 35.80
C TRP A 198 -15.69 1.56 35.35
N PRO A 199 -15.42 0.42 34.69
CA PRO A 199 -16.47 -0.50 34.31
C PRO A 199 -17.07 -1.14 35.56
N THR A 200 -18.40 -1.20 35.64
CA THR A 200 -19.14 -1.79 36.78
C THR A 200 -19.22 -3.32 36.71
N GLY A 201 -18.74 -3.92 35.61
CA GLY A 201 -18.70 -5.37 35.39
C GLY A 201 -17.59 -5.76 34.42
N ARG A 202 -17.49 -7.05 34.11
CA ARG A 202 -16.57 -7.53 33.06
C ARG A 202 -17.04 -7.03 31.70
N MET A 203 -16.13 -6.43 30.95
CA MET A 203 -16.37 -5.94 29.60
C MET A 203 -15.31 -6.52 28.68
N THR A 204 -15.66 -6.74 27.41
CA THR A 204 -14.64 -6.99 26.39
C THR A 204 -13.92 -5.70 26.01
N SER A 205 -12.77 -5.79 25.34
CA SER A 205 -12.07 -4.59 24.83
C SER A 205 -12.93 -3.79 23.85
N PHE A 206 -13.79 -4.45 23.08
CA PHE A 206 -14.73 -3.81 22.15
C PHE A 206 -15.80 -3.02 22.91
N ASP A 207 -16.46 -3.66 23.89
CA ASP A 207 -17.49 -2.99 24.72
C ASP A 207 -16.93 -1.78 25.46
N LEU A 208 -15.67 -1.86 25.93
CA LEU A 208 -15.00 -0.76 26.61
C LEU A 208 -14.80 0.44 25.69
N LEU A 209 -14.34 0.21 24.45
CA LEU A 209 -14.16 1.28 23.46
C LEU A 209 -15.48 1.96 23.12
N THR A 210 -16.55 1.17 22.89
CA THR A 210 -17.89 1.70 22.63
C THR A 210 -18.40 2.54 23.81
N ALA A 211 -18.26 2.06 25.04
CA ALA A 211 -18.69 2.81 26.22
C ALA A 211 -17.92 4.12 26.43
N VAL A 212 -16.61 4.15 26.13
CA VAL A 212 -15.81 5.38 26.19
C VAL A 212 -16.30 6.40 25.15
N ASP A 213 -16.62 5.96 23.94
CA ASP A 213 -17.15 6.83 22.88
C ASP A 213 -18.54 7.39 23.24
N GLU A 214 -19.42 6.57 23.83
CA GLU A 214 -20.74 7.00 24.31
C GLU A 214 -20.63 8.05 25.42
N VAL A 215 -19.76 7.82 26.42
CA VAL A 215 -19.52 8.79 27.50
C VAL A 215 -18.93 10.09 26.95
N ARG A 216 -17.99 10.01 26.00
CA ARG A 216 -17.44 11.20 25.32
C ARG A 216 -18.53 11.98 24.61
N ALA A 217 -19.40 11.31 23.86
CA ALA A 217 -20.51 11.96 23.15
C ALA A 217 -21.47 12.64 24.14
N HIS A 218 -21.83 11.96 25.22
CA HIS A 218 -22.70 12.51 26.26
C HIS A 218 -22.09 13.71 26.97
N ALA A 219 -20.82 13.62 27.38
CA ALA A 219 -20.09 14.72 28.01
C ALA A 219 -19.99 15.94 27.08
N THR A 220 -19.73 15.72 25.79
CA THR A 220 -19.67 16.80 24.79
C THR A 220 -21.02 17.51 24.65
N ALA A 221 -22.13 16.75 24.59
CA ALA A 221 -23.47 17.32 24.52
C ALA A 221 -23.82 18.13 25.77
N ALA A 222 -23.51 17.61 26.96
CA ALA A 222 -23.76 18.29 28.23
C ALA A 222 -22.93 19.58 28.39
N LEU A 223 -21.70 19.60 27.88
CA LEU A 223 -20.81 20.77 27.93
C LEU A 223 -21.17 21.84 26.91
N ARG A 224 -21.71 21.47 25.73
CA ARG A 224 -22.20 22.42 24.72
C ARG A 224 -23.54 23.07 25.05
N ALA A 225 -24.32 22.45 25.94
CA ALA A 225 -25.61 22.96 26.39
C ALA A 225 -25.50 23.97 27.56
N ARG A 226 -24.28 24.34 27.95
CA ARG A 226 -23.95 25.36 28.95
C ARG A 226 -23.41 26.61 28.28
#